data_AF-A0A0F9B7Y8-F1
#
_entry.id   AF-A0A0F9B7Y8-F1
#
_cell.length_a   1.000
_cell.length_b   1.000
_cell.length_c   1.000
_cell.angle_alpha   90.00
_cell.angle_beta   90.00
_cell.angle_gamma   90.00
#
_symmetry.space_group_name_H-M   'P 1'
#
loop_
_entity.id
_entity.type
_entity.pdbx_description
1 polymer ?
#
loop_
_entity_poly.entity_id
_entity_poly.type
_entity_poly.pdbx_seq_one_letter_code
_entity_poly.pdbx_strand_id
1 'polypeptide(L)' 'MPHKFNADRRDEIPKQKHRVRNWAEYNESLRRRGDLTVWISEEALAL' A
#
# COMPACT_ATOMS: atom_id res chain seq x y z
N MET A 1 -6.79 -30.85 -12.68
CA MET A 1 -7.53 -29.72 -12.08
C MET A 1 -7.35 -29.76 -10.56
N PRO A 2 -6.50 -28.91 -9.98
CA PRO A 2 -6.18 -28.93 -8.54
C PRO A 2 -7.41 -28.82 -7.63
N HIS A 3 -8.46 -28.15 -8.11
CA HIS A 3 -9.70 -27.94 -7.38
C HIS A 3 -10.71 -29.10 -7.44
N LYS A 4 -10.42 -30.19 -8.18
CA LYS A 4 -11.38 -31.31 -8.33
C LYS A 4 -11.24 -32.40 -7.26
N PHE A 5 -10.06 -32.58 -6.67
CA PHE A 5 -9.79 -33.74 -5.81
C PHE A 5 -10.41 -33.62 -4.40
N ASN A 6 -10.68 -32.40 -3.93
CA ASN A 6 -11.21 -32.12 -2.58
C ASN A 6 -12.60 -31.45 -2.61
N ALA A 7 -13.43 -31.73 -3.63
CA ALA A 7 -14.74 -31.09 -3.75
C ALA A 7 -15.64 -31.32 -2.52
N ASP A 8 -15.67 -32.54 -1.99
CA ASP A 8 -16.50 -32.95 -0.86
C ASP A 8 -16.00 -32.41 0.49
N ARG A 9 -14.74 -31.98 0.56
CA ARG A 9 -14.06 -31.50 1.78
C ARG A 9 -13.75 -30.00 1.74
N ARG A 10 -14.26 -29.29 0.73
CA ARG A 10 -13.95 -27.87 0.50
C ARG A 10 -14.47 -26.98 1.61
N ASP A 11 -15.58 -27.36 2.23
CA ASP A 11 -16.21 -26.60 3.32
C ASP A 11 -15.43 -26.75 4.64
N GLU A 12 -14.61 -27.80 4.78
CA GLU A 12 -13.69 -27.99 5.92
C GLU A 12 -12.43 -27.12 5.81
N ILE A 13 -12.10 -26.61 4.61
CA ILE A 13 -10.92 -25.78 4.40
C ILE A 13 -11.26 -24.34 4.81
N PRO A 14 -10.63 -23.81 5.87
CA PRO A 14 -10.89 -22.44 6.29
C PRO A 14 -10.47 -21.48 5.18
N LYS A 15 -11.39 -20.60 4.78
CA LYS A 15 -11.08 -19.54 3.81
C LYS A 15 -10.06 -18.59 4.41
N GLN A 16 -8.97 -18.37 3.69
CA GLN A 16 -7.98 -17.37 4.07
C GLN A 16 -8.63 -15.97 4.05
N LYS A 17 -8.60 -15.28 5.19
CA LYS A 17 -9.11 -13.91 5.32
C LYS A 17 -7.95 -12.94 5.18
N HIS A 18 -7.90 -12.21 4.07
CA HIS A 18 -6.93 -11.13 3.88
C HIS A 18 -7.58 -9.79 4.19
N ARG A 19 -6.85 -8.92 4.89
CA ARG A 19 -7.24 -7.52 5.12
C ARG A 19 -6.01 -6.64 4.89
N VAL A 20 -6.13 -5.71 3.95
CA VAL A 20 -5.12 -4.66 3.72
C VAL A 20 -5.18 -3.70 4.92
N ARG A 21 -4.04 -3.52 5.60
CA ARG A 21 -3.94 -2.70 6.82
C ARG A 21 -3.30 -1.33 6.58
N ASN A 22 -2.55 -1.19 5.51
CA ASN A 22 -1.69 -0.03 5.23
C ASN A 22 -2.31 0.95 4.21
N TRP A 23 -3.63 0.89 3.97
CA TRP A 23 -4.26 1.76 2.97
C TRP A 23 -4.08 3.25 3.27
N ALA A 24 -4.18 3.63 4.56
CA ALA A 24 -3.95 5.00 4.99
C ALA A 24 -2.50 5.46 4.72
N GLU A 25 -1.52 4.61 5.04
CA GLU A 25 -0.09 4.87 4.81
C GLU A 25 0.24 4.99 3.31
N TYR A 26 -0.32 4.09 2.50
CA TYR A 26 -0.20 4.15 1.04
C TYR A 26 -0.76 5.46 0.49
N ASN A 27 -1.96 5.88 0.92
CA ASN A 27 -2.54 7.15 0.48
C ASN A 27 -1.72 8.36 0.93
N GLU A 28 -1.21 8.36 2.15
CA GLU A 28 -0.35 9.45 2.62
C GLU A 28 0.95 9.54 1.80
N SER A 29 1.54 8.41 1.41
CA SER A 29 2.69 8.39 0.49
C SER A 29 2.35 8.93 -0.91
N LEU A 30 1.15 8.67 -1.41
CA LEU A 30 0.67 9.21 -2.68
C LEU A 30 0.44 10.73 -2.60
N ARG A 31 -0.08 11.24 -1.49
CA ARG A 31 -0.30 12.68 -1.28
C ARG A 31 1.01 13.46 -1.21
N ARG A 32 2.04 12.87 -0.61
CA ARG A 32 3.40 13.43 -0.53
C ARG A 32 4.21 13.24 -1.81
N ARG A 33 3.62 12.61 -2.84
CA ARG A 33 4.33 12.37 -4.10
C ARG A 33 4.54 13.70 -4.82
N GLY A 34 5.79 14.11 -4.92
CA GLY A 34 6.16 15.41 -5.45
C GLY A 34 6.50 16.43 -4.37
N ASP A 35 6.49 16.04 -3.09
CA ASP A 35 7.05 16.87 -2.02
C ASP A 35 8.54 17.06 -2.28
N LEU A 36 8.95 18.32 -2.40
CA LEU A 36 10.32 18.73 -2.58
C LEU A 36 10.69 19.72 -1.48
N THR A 37 11.70 19.35 -0.70
CA THR A 37 12.35 20.28 0.24
C THR A 37 13.57 20.88 -0.45
N VAL A 38 13.63 22.20 -0.56
CA VAL A 38 14.78 22.94 -1.09
C VAL A 38 15.39 23.82 0.00
N TRP A 39 16.70 23.98 -0.06
CA TRP A 39 17.42 24.96 0.75
C TRP A 39 17.77 26.16 -0.13
N ILE A 40 17.45 27.36 0.34
CA ILE A 40 17.69 28.61 -0.36
C ILE A 40 18.70 29.40 0.48
N SER A 41 19.75 29.94 -0.16
CA SER A 41 20.74 30.76 0.53
C SER A 41 20.22 32.19 0.75
N GLU A 42 20.75 32.90 1.75
CA GLU A 42 20.32 34.27 2.04
C GLU A 42 20.61 35.23 0.87
N GLU A 43 21.70 35.00 0.13
CA GLU A 43 22.07 35.79 -1.05
C GLU A 43 21.04 35.65 -2.18
N ALA A 44 20.39 34.48 -2.30
CA ALA A 44 19.33 34.24 -3.29
C ALA A 44 17.98 34.89 -2.90
N LEU A 45 17.80 35.25 -1.62
CA LEU A 45 16.61 35.95 -1.11
C LEU A 45 16.73 37.48 -1.16
N ALA A 46 17.94 38.02 -1.35
CA ALA A 46 18.24 39.45 -1.27
C ALA A 46 18.15 40.20 -2.62
N LEU A 47 17.55 39.59 -3.65
CA LEU A 47 17.36 40.11 -5.02
C LEU A 47 15.94 40.65 -5.24
#